data_AF-A0A3C1IJ63-F1
#
_entry.id   AF-A0A3C1IJ63-F1
#
_cell.length_a   1.000
_cell.length_b   1.000
_cell.length_c   1.000
_cell.angle_alpha   90.00
_cell.angle_beta   90.00
_cell.angle_gamma   90.00
#
_symmetry.space_group_name_H-M   'P 1'
#
loop_
_entity.id
_entity.type
_entity.pdbx_description
1 polymer ?
#
loop_
_entity_poly.entity_id
_entity_poly.type
_entity_poly.pdbx_seq_one_letter_code
_entity_poly.pdbx_strand_id
1 'polypeptide(L)'
;DRKKFMALLTRYFEALDLATDWETMKEADDELLINSLSMMLDFAPEDKQALLEAPSLSTRRETLITLIEYSMRGGDSEGLLQ
;
A
#
# COMPACT_ATOMS: atom_id res chain seq x y z
N ASP A 1 -14.71 -1.09 4.42
CA ASP A 1 -13.51 -1.29 3.57
C ASP A 1 -12.19 -1.21 4.31
N ARG A 2 -11.97 -0.24 5.20
CA ARG A 2 -10.74 -0.10 5.99
C ARG A 2 -10.26 -1.39 6.67
N LYS A 3 -11.15 -2.16 7.32
CA LYS A 3 -10.77 -3.45 7.94
C LYS A 3 -10.14 -4.45 6.96
N LYS A 4 -10.71 -4.56 5.74
CA LYS A 4 -10.17 -5.45 4.70
C LYS A 4 -8.82 -4.94 4.19
N PHE A 5 -8.71 -3.63 3.99
CA PHE A 5 -7.45 -2.99 3.60
C PHE A 5 -6.34 -3.22 4.63
N MET A 6 -6.62 -3.01 5.91
CA MET A 6 -5.66 -3.27 7.00
C MET A 6 -5.25 -4.75 7.05
N ALA A 7 -6.19 -5.69 6.87
CA ALA A 7 -5.85 -7.11 6.84
C ALA A 7 -4.94 -7.50 5.66
N LEU A 8 -5.14 -6.87 4.49
CA LEU A 8 -4.25 -7.03 3.33
C LEU A 8 -2.85 -6.46 3.63
N LEU A 9 -2.80 -5.24 4.18
CA LEU A 9 -1.54 -4.60 4.56
C LEU A 9 -0.75 -5.43 5.58
N THR A 10 -1.42 -5.99 6.59
CA THR A 10 -0.76 -6.87 7.57
C THR A 10 -0.08 -8.04 6.91
N ARG A 11 -0.79 -8.77 6.03
CA ARG A 11 -0.22 -9.90 5.30
C ARG A 11 0.93 -9.49 4.38
N TYR A 12 0.83 -8.31 3.77
CA TYR A 12 1.85 -7.79 2.88
C TYR A 12 3.13 -7.40 3.63
N PHE A 13 3.01 -6.72 4.76
CA PHE A 13 4.14 -6.31 5.58
C PHE A 13 4.81 -7.50 6.26
N GLU A 14 4.03 -8.50 6.69
CA GLU A 14 4.54 -9.79 7.16
C GLU A 14 5.33 -10.52 6.08
N ALA A 15 4.89 -10.47 4.82
CA ALA A 15 5.61 -11.09 3.69
C ALA A 15 6.94 -10.40 3.36
N LEU A 16 7.06 -9.11 3.69
CA LEU A 16 8.27 -8.30 3.49
C LEU A 16 9.16 -8.21 4.74
N ASP A 17 8.80 -8.88 5.84
CA ASP A 17 9.48 -8.80 7.15
C ASP A 17 9.65 -7.36 7.68
N LEU A 18 8.65 -6.50 7.40
CA LEU A 18 8.68 -5.10 7.81
C LEU A 18 8.20 -4.93 9.25
N ALA A 19 9.08 -4.42 10.11
CA ALA A 19 8.70 -3.95 11.43
C ALA A 19 7.75 -2.74 11.31
N THR A 20 6.55 -2.83 11.87
CA THR A 20 5.53 -1.78 11.70
C THR A 20 4.71 -1.58 12.95
N ASP A 21 4.49 -0.31 13.29
CA ASP A 21 3.60 0.10 14.36
C ASP A 21 2.14 0.09 13.89
N TRP A 22 1.51 -1.08 14.07
CA TRP A 22 0.11 -1.30 13.72
C TRP A 22 -0.87 -0.47 14.56
N GLU A 23 -0.49 0.00 15.74
CA GLU A 23 -1.37 0.84 16.56
C GLU A 23 -1.45 2.24 15.95
N THR A 24 -0.29 2.84 15.68
CA THR A 24 -0.20 4.15 15.00
C THR A 24 -0.92 4.14 13.64
N MET A 25 -0.76 3.09 12.84
CA MET A 25 -1.47 2.99 11.55
C MET A 25 -3.00 2.90 11.69
N LYS A 26 -3.50 2.26 12.75
CA LYS A 26 -4.95 2.15 12.98
C LYS A 26 -5.57 3.48 13.39
N GLU A 27 -4.82 4.32 14.10
CA GLU A 27 -5.25 5.65 14.52
C GLU A 27 -5.19 6.70 13.40
N ALA A 28 -4.30 6.51 12.42
CA ALA A 28 -4.17 7.43 11.29
C ALA A 28 -5.43 7.50 10.41
N ASP A 29 -5.88 8.70 10.05
CA ASP A 29 -6.98 8.87 9.09
C ASP A 29 -6.66 8.24 7.72
N ASP A 30 -7.72 7.87 6.98
CA ASP A 30 -7.60 7.17 5.69
C ASP A 30 -6.67 7.87 4.70
N GLU A 31 -6.73 9.21 4.62
CA GLU A 31 -5.91 9.99 3.69
C GLU A 31 -4.43 9.97 4.06
N LEU A 32 -4.12 10.19 5.35
CA LEU A 32 -2.75 10.13 5.84
C LEU A 32 -2.17 8.72 5.64
N LEU A 33 -2.94 7.69 6.00
CA LEU A 33 -2.55 6.29 5.83
C LEU A 33 -2.21 5.98 4.37
N ILE A 34 -3.10 6.32 3.44
CA ILE A 34 -2.88 6.06 2.01
C ILE A 34 -1.68 6.83 1.49
N ASN A 35 -1.55 8.11 1.85
CA ASN A 35 -0.45 8.95 1.40
C ASN A 35 0.90 8.44 1.90
N SER A 36 0.99 8.10 3.19
CA SER A 36 2.20 7.53 3.80
C SER A 36 2.57 6.20 3.17
N LEU A 37 1.61 5.32 2.89
CA LEU A 37 1.87 4.04 2.23
C LEU A 37 2.38 4.22 0.80
N SER A 38 1.82 5.16 0.02
CA SER A 38 2.32 5.46 -1.33
C SER A 38 3.78 5.93 -1.35
N MET A 39 4.27 6.51 -0.25
CA MET A 39 5.66 6.96 -0.11
C MET A 39 6.58 5.90 0.50
N MET A 40 6.11 5.15 1.48
CA MET A 40 6.91 4.12 2.17
C MET A 40 7.12 2.86 1.33
N LEU A 41 6.13 2.49 0.51
CA LEU A 41 6.21 1.32 -0.33
C LEU A 41 7.00 1.62 -1.59
N ASP A 42 7.93 0.74 -1.92
CA ASP A 42 8.80 0.92 -3.09
C ASP A 42 8.10 0.51 -4.38
N PHE A 43 7.08 1.29 -4.74
CA PHE A 43 6.41 1.15 -6.03
C PHE A 43 7.25 1.75 -7.15
N ALA A 44 7.13 1.17 -8.34
CA ALA A 44 7.71 1.70 -9.55
C ALA A 44 7.20 3.13 -9.84
N PRO A 45 7.98 3.97 -10.55
CA PRO A 45 7.57 5.34 -10.88
C PRO A 45 6.18 5.43 -11.54
N GLU A 46 5.84 4.46 -12.40
CA GLU A 46 4.56 4.38 -13.11
C GLU A 46 3.39 4.13 -12.15
N ASP A 47 3.58 3.26 -11.17
CA ASP A 47 2.59 2.94 -10.14
C ASP A 47 2.38 4.13 -9.19
N LYS A 48 3.48 4.83 -8.83
CA LYS A 48 3.40 6.08 -8.06
C LYS A 48 2.63 7.15 -8.83
N GLN A 49 2.82 7.24 -10.14
CA GLN A 49 2.05 8.16 -10.98
C GLN A 49 0.56 7.80 -11.02
N ALA A 50 0.21 6.51 -11.12
CA ALA A 50 -1.18 6.06 -11.08
C ALA A 50 -1.87 6.42 -9.75
N LEU A 51 -1.15 6.38 -8.63
CA LEU A 51 -1.65 6.82 -7.32
C LEU A 51 -1.87 8.33 -7.24
N LEU A 52 -1.02 9.13 -7.90
CA LEU A 52 -1.14 10.60 -7.95
C LEU A 52 -2.30 11.04 -8.84
N GLU A 53 -2.53 10.36 -9.97
CA GLU A 53 -3.60 10.68 -10.93
C GLU A 53 -4.99 10.20 -10.49
N ALA A 54 -5.08 9.43 -9.41
CA ALA A 54 -6.35 8.94 -8.89
C ALA A 54 -7.28 10.12 -8.49
N PRO A 55 -8.50 10.20 -9.06
CA PRO A 55 -9.39 11.37 -8.95
C PRO A 55 -10.06 11.53 -7.58
N SER A 56 -9.97 10.51 -6.72
CA SER A 56 -10.55 10.53 -5.37
C SER A 56 -9.76 9.64 -4.42
N LEU A 57 -9.94 9.86 -3.12
CA LEU A 57 -9.31 9.02 -2.09
C LEU A 57 -9.73 7.54 -2.20
N SER A 58 -11.00 7.29 -2.55
CA SER A 58 -11.50 5.93 -2.76
C SER A 58 -10.81 5.26 -3.95
N THR A 59 -10.70 5.96 -5.08
CA THR A 59 -10.00 5.42 -6.26
C THR A 59 -8.53 5.19 -5.97
N ARG A 60 -7.87 6.11 -5.26
CA ARG A 60 -6.47 5.94 -4.85
C ARG A 60 -6.28 4.71 -3.96
N ARG A 61 -7.21 4.47 -3.03
CA ARG A 61 -7.21 3.26 -2.19
C ARG A 61 -7.34 1.99 -3.02
N GLU A 62 -8.25 1.98 -4.00
CA GLU A 62 -8.45 0.82 -4.88
C GLU A 62 -7.20 0.54 -5.73
N THR A 63 -6.57 1.59 -6.27
CA THR A 63 -5.27 1.47 -6.96
C THR A 63 -4.21 0.88 -6.02
N LEU A 64 -4.07 1.42 -4.81
CA LEU A 64 -3.11 0.93 -3.83
C LEU A 64 -3.33 -0.55 -3.45
N ILE A 65 -4.59 -0.95 -3.23
CA ILE A 65 -4.97 -2.35 -2.99
C ILE A 65 -4.54 -3.23 -4.17
N THR A 66 -4.81 -2.79 -5.40
CA THR A 66 -4.47 -3.54 -6.62
C THR A 66 -2.96 -3.75 -6.73
N LEU A 67 -2.16 -2.72 -6.46
CA LEU A 67 -0.70 -2.80 -6.48
C LEU A 67 -0.16 -3.77 -5.42
N ILE A 68 -0.68 -3.70 -4.18
CA ILE A 68 -0.31 -4.63 -3.11
C ILE A 68 -0.69 -6.07 -3.48
N GLU A 69 -1.88 -6.29 -4.03
CA GLU A 69 -2.29 -7.62 -4.47
C GLU A 69 -1.46 -8.16 -5.63
N TYR A 70 -1.05 -7.30 -6.56
CA TYR A 70 -0.18 -7.66 -7.68
C TYR A 70 1.20 -8.12 -7.17
N SER A 71 1.80 -7.31 -6.31
CA SER A 71 3.07 -7.62 -5.63
C SER A 71 3.00 -8.96 -4.88
N MET A 72 1.95 -9.19 -4.09
CA MET A 72 1.75 -10.43 -3.32
C MET A 72 1.56 -11.69 -4.18
N ARG A 73 1.17 -11.54 -5.46
CA ARG A 73 1.03 -12.67 -6.40
C ARG A 73 2.32 -12.98 -7.16
N GLY A 74 3.42 -12.29 -6.85
CA GLY A 74 4.70 -12.42 -7.55
C GLY A 74 4.80 -11.55 -8.81
N GLY A 75 3.96 -10.52 -8.93
CA GLY A 75 4.10 -9.50 -9.96
C GLY A 75 5.32 -8.63 -9.67
N ASP A 76 6.37 -8.81 -10.49
CA ASP A 76 7.71 -8.20 -10.42
C ASP A 76 8.39 -8.22 -9.04
N SER A 77 9.07 -9.33 -8.78
CA SER A 77 10.06 -9.49 -7.71
C SER A 77 11.33 -8.63 -7.85
N GLU A 78 11.32 -7.55 -8.65
CA GLU A 78 12.49 -6.71 -8.91
C GLU A 78 12.57 -5.41 -8.07
N GLY A 79 11.50 -5.00 -7.36
CA GLY A 79 11.48 -3.72 -6.64
C GLY A 79 11.15 -3.75 -5.15
N LEU A 80 10.79 -4.89 -4.57
CA LEU A 80 10.23 -4.93 -3.20
C LEU A 80 11.29 -5.02 -2.09
N LEU A 81 12.56 -5.20 -2.44
CA LEU A 81 13.70 -5.25 -1.53
C LEU A 81 14.94 -4.73 -2.26
N GLN A 82 15.16 -3.41 -2.29
CA GLN A 82 16.49 -2.83 -2.50
C GLN A 82 16.85 -1.87 -1.38
#